data_AF-A0A3M1F190-F1
#
_entry.id   AF-A0A3M1F190-F1
#
_cell.length_a   1.000
_cell.length_b   1.000
_cell.length_c   1.000
_cell.angle_alpha   90.00
_cell.angle_beta   90.00
_cell.angle_gamma   90.00
#
_symmetry.space_group_name_H-M   'P 1'
#
loop_
_entity.id
_entity.type
_entity.pdbx_description
1 polymer ?
#
loop_
_entity_poly.entity_id
_entity_poly.type
_entity_poly.pdbx_seq_one_letter_code
_entity_poly.pdbx_strand_id
1 'polypeptide(L)'
;MMIHHTCFKCGRRMELDPVVVGIELRQLKVKKPTFYQAHCPACKSVNKVSVEQMKEELEAAAEEIERGFAEVQKAKKAAQEAARKAAQRARKIARQAKG
;
A
#
# COMPACT_ATOMS: atom_id res chain seq x y z
N MET A 1 -10.08 -15.35 -0.48
CA MET A 1 -9.99 -15.59 -1.94
C MET A 1 -8.75 -14.88 -2.45
N MET A 2 -8.05 -15.42 -3.46
CA MET A 2 -6.84 -14.81 -4.02
C MET A 2 -7.11 -14.39 -5.47
N ILE A 3 -6.59 -13.23 -5.88
CA ILE A 3 -6.63 -12.79 -7.26
C ILE A 3 -5.47 -13.47 -8.00
N HIS A 4 -5.77 -14.14 -9.11
CA HIS A 4 -4.75 -14.78 -9.92
C HIS A 4 -4.46 -13.97 -11.19
N HIS A 5 -3.20 -13.56 -11.36
CA HIS A 5 -2.77 -12.83 -12.56
C HIS A 5 -1.57 -13.51 -13.21
N THR A 6 -1.60 -13.64 -14.53
CA THR A 6 -0.49 -14.23 -15.29
C THR A 6 0.44 -13.13 -15.79
N CYS A 7 1.73 -13.27 -15.52
CA CYS A 7 2.71 -12.29 -15.96
C CYS A 7 2.81 -12.24 -17.49
N PHE A 8 2.63 -11.06 -18.10
CA PHE A 8 2.69 -10.90 -19.56
C PHE A 8 4.07 -11.21 -20.16
N LYS A 9 5.15 -11.07 -19.36
CA LYS A 9 6.53 -11.23 -19.85
C LYS A 9 7.04 -12.66 -19.75
N CYS A 10 6.81 -13.35 -18.63
CA CYS A 10 7.39 -14.67 -18.36
C CYS A 10 6.35 -15.78 -18.20
N GLY A 11 5.05 -15.47 -18.31
CA GLY A 11 3.97 -16.44 -18.18
C GLY A 11 3.75 -17.00 -16.76
N ARG A 12 4.57 -16.60 -15.77
CA ARG A 12 4.40 -17.07 -14.40
C ARG A 12 3.06 -16.57 -13.83
N ARG A 13 2.28 -17.49 -13.25
CA ARG A 13 1.09 -17.15 -12.45
C ARG A 13 1.52 -16.52 -11.14
N MET A 14 0.83 -15.44 -10.78
CA MET A 14 1.05 -14.65 -9.58
C MET A 14 -0.24 -14.62 -8.78
N GLU A 15 -0.09 -14.54 -7.47
CA GLU A 15 -1.20 -14.47 -6.53
C GLU A 15 -1.13 -13.10 -5.88
N LEU A 16 -2.23 -12.35 -5.98
CA LEU A 16 -2.38 -11.04 -5.37
C LEU A 16 -3.44 -11.15 -4.29
N ASP A 17 -3.08 -10.67 -3.10
CA ASP A 17 -3.99 -10.60 -1.97
C ASP A 17 -4.95 -9.41 -2.18
N PRO A 18 -6.28 -9.64 -2.27
CA PRO A 18 -7.24 -8.56 -2.49
C PRO A 18 -7.23 -7.50 -1.39
N VAL A 19 -6.94 -7.87 -0.14
CA VAL A 19 -6.86 -6.92 0.98
C VAL A 19 -5.67 -6.00 0.78
N VAL A 20 -4.50 -6.56 0.44
CA VAL A 20 -3.29 -5.77 0.19
C VAL A 20 -3.48 -4.86 -1.02
N VAL A 21 -3.98 -5.39 -2.13
CA VAL A 21 -4.27 -4.62 -3.35
C VAL A 21 -5.25 -3.48 -3.05
N GLY A 22 -6.35 -3.77 -2.35
CA GLY A 22 -7.35 -2.77 -1.98
C GLY A 22 -6.78 -1.66 -1.11
N ILE A 23 -5.96 -2.00 -0.12
CA ILE A 23 -5.27 -1.02 0.75
C ILE A 23 -4.32 -0.14 -0.06
N GLU A 24 -3.54 -0.72 -0.97
CA GLU A 24 -2.63 0.04 -1.83
C GLU A 24 -3.38 0.96 -2.79
N LEU A 25 -4.48 0.48 -3.40
CA LEU A 25 -5.35 1.29 -4.25
C LEU A 25 -5.94 2.49 -3.49
N ARG A 26 -6.34 2.31 -2.22
CA ARG A 26 -6.84 3.40 -1.37
C ARG A 26 -5.78 4.42 -0.97
N GLN A 27 -4.51 4.02 -0.91
CA GLN A 27 -3.40 4.94 -0.63
C GLN A 27 -3.06 5.83 -1.83
N LEU A 28 -3.49 5.47 -3.04
CA LEU A 28 -3.29 6.30 -4.22
C LEU A 28 -4.06 7.61 -4.08
N LYS A 29 -3.45 8.72 -4.52
CA LYS A 29 -4.11 10.04 -4.58
C LYS A 29 -5.13 10.16 -5.73
N VAL A 30 -5.52 9.04 -6.34
CA VAL A 30 -6.39 8.97 -7.51
C VAL A 30 -7.78 8.57 -7.03
N LYS A 31 -8.81 9.36 -7.38
CA LYS A 31 -10.19 9.11 -6.92
C LYS A 31 -10.78 7.77 -7.39
N LYS A 32 -10.42 7.33 -8.60
CA LYS A 32 -10.91 6.09 -9.22
C LYS A 32 -9.76 5.42 -9.98
N PRO A 33 -8.92 4.61 -9.32
CA PRO A 33 -7.86 3.90 -10.00
C PRO A 33 -8.47 2.83 -10.93
N THR A 34 -8.01 2.79 -12.18
CA THR A 34 -8.44 1.80 -13.18
C THR A 34 -7.48 0.61 -13.26
N PHE A 35 -6.24 0.78 -12.82
CA PHE A 35 -5.20 -0.26 -12.86
C PHE A 35 -4.42 -0.34 -11.55
N TYR A 36 -4.05 -1.57 -11.20
CA TYR A 36 -3.07 -1.90 -10.17
C TYR A 36 -1.73 -2.28 -10.83
N GLN A 37 -0.61 -1.91 -10.21
CA GLN A 37 0.73 -2.23 -10.71
C GLN A 37 1.34 -3.37 -9.90
N ALA A 38 1.25 -4.59 -10.43
CA ALA A 38 1.80 -5.79 -9.78
C ALA A 38 3.22 -6.09 -10.28
N HIS A 39 4.16 -6.27 -9.36
CA HIS A 39 5.53 -6.69 -9.69
C HIS A 39 5.63 -8.20 -9.79
N CYS A 40 6.15 -8.71 -10.91
CA CYS A 40 6.36 -10.14 -11.05
C CYS A 40 7.48 -10.65 -10.15
N PRO A 41 7.25 -11.67 -9.29
CA PRO A 41 8.28 -12.18 -8.39
C PRO A 41 9.45 -12.83 -9.15
N ALA A 42 9.19 -13.40 -10.34
CA ALA A 42 10.21 -14.06 -11.16
C ALA A 42 11.02 -13.08 -12.00
N CYS A 43 10.40 -12.42 -12.97
CA CYS A 43 11.11 -11.60 -13.96
C CYS A 43 11.16 -10.09 -13.63
N LYS A 44 10.59 -9.69 -12.49
CA LYS A 44 10.53 -8.32 -11.98
C LYS A 44 9.81 -7.30 -12.89
N SER A 45 9.17 -7.74 -13.96
CA SER A 45 8.36 -6.86 -14.81
C SER A 45 7.16 -6.30 -14.05
N VAL A 46 6.79 -5.06 -14.36
CA VAL A 46 5.58 -4.41 -13.85
C VAL A 46 4.41 -4.78 -14.73
N ASN A 47 3.39 -5.42 -14.14
CA ASN A 47 2.17 -5.83 -14.81
C ASN A 47 1.05 -4.85 -14.44
N LYS A 48 0.35 -4.31 -15.44
CA LYS A 48 -0.85 -3.52 -15.21
C LYS A 48 -2.06 -4.46 -15.16
N VAL A 49 -2.65 -4.59 -13.98
CA VAL A 49 -3.83 -5.44 -13.75
C VAL A 49 -5.06 -4.54 -13.69
N SER A 50 -6.10 -4.84 -14.46
CA SER A 50 -7.33 -4.03 -14.43
C SER A 50 -8.04 -4.18 -13.10
N VAL A 51 -8.44 -3.07 -12.49
CA VAL A 51 -9.25 -3.11 -11.25
C VAL A 51 -10.60 -3.75 -11.51
N GLU A 52 -11.16 -3.59 -12.71
CA GLU A 52 -12.42 -4.22 -13.09
C GLU A 52 -12.34 -5.75 -13.11
N GLN A 53 -11.18 -6.31 -13.49
CA GLN A 53 -10.95 -7.76 -13.48
C GLN A 53 -10.85 -8.36 -12.07
N MET A 54 -10.58 -7.53 -11.06
CA MET A 54 -10.42 -7.94 -9.66
C MET A 54 -11.63 -7.49 -8.82
N LYS A 55 -12.68 -6.97 -9.45
CA LYS A 55 -13.75 -6.24 -8.76
C LYS A 55 -14.48 -7.14 -7.76
N GLU A 56 -14.78 -8.37 -8.15
CA GLU A 56 -15.49 -9.33 -7.30
C GLU A 56 -14.67 -9.66 -6.03
N GLU A 57 -13.38 -9.96 -6.18
CA GLU A 57 -12.49 -10.23 -5.05
C GLU A 57 -12.34 -9.01 -4.12
N LEU A 58 -12.26 -7.80 -4.69
CA LEU A 58 -12.14 -6.56 -3.93
C LEU A 58 -13.45 -6.22 -3.19
N GLU A 59 -14.60 -6.46 -3.82
CA GLU A 59 -15.92 -6.28 -3.18
C GLU A 59 -16.12 -7.30 -2.05
N ALA A 60 -15.72 -8.56 -2.26
CA ALA A 60 -15.79 -9.60 -1.22
C ALA A 60 -14.89 -9.30 -0.01
N ALA A 61 -13.74 -8.66 -0.23
CA ALA A 61 -12.78 -8.28 0.82
C ALA A 61 -12.99 -6.86 1.38
N ALA A 62 -14.08 -6.16 1.02
CA ALA A 62 -14.24 -4.73 1.28
C ALA A 62 -14.12 -4.35 2.77
N GLU A 63 -14.74 -5.12 3.67
CA GLU A 63 -14.67 -4.85 5.12
C GLU A 63 -13.25 -5.01 5.69
N GLU A 64 -12.51 -6.00 5.21
CA GLU A 64 -11.12 -6.24 5.62
C GLU A 64 -10.18 -5.16 5.08
N ILE A 65 -10.41 -4.71 3.84
CA ILE A 65 -9.69 -3.59 3.23
C ILE A 65 -9.88 -2.32 4.08
N GLU A 66 -11.12 -2.01 4.50
CA GLU A 66 -11.38 -0.82 5.34
C GLU A 66 -10.65 -0.87 6.66
N ARG A 67 -10.67 -2.03 7.31
CA ARG A 67 -9.98 -2.25 8.59
C ARG A 67 -8.49 -2.07 8.43
N GLY A 68 -7.88 -2.77 7.47
CA GLY A 68 -6.44 -2.70 7.22
C GLY A 68 -6.00 -1.29 6.82
N PHE A 69 -6.80 -0.58 6.01
CA PHE A 69 -6.51 0.81 5.65
C PHE A 69 -6.56 1.75 6.88
N ALA A 70 -7.55 1.58 7.76
CA ALA A 70 -7.62 2.35 9.00
C ALA A 70 -6.40 2.10 9.91
N GLU A 71 -5.93 0.86 10.02
CA GLU A 71 -4.73 0.50 10.77
C GLU A 71 -3.46 1.12 10.18
N VAL A 72 -3.30 1.05 8.85
CA VAL A 72 -2.19 1.72 8.14
C VAL A 72 -2.18 3.22 8.41
N GLN A 73 -3.35 3.87 8.37
CA GLN A 73 -3.47 5.30 8.64
C GLN A 73 -3.17 5.65 10.10
N LYS A 74 -3.60 4.82 11.05
CA LYS A 74 -3.27 4.97 12.47
C LYS A 74 -1.75 4.85 12.70
N ALA A 75 -1.12 3.84 12.13
CA ALA A 75 0.33 3.63 12.21
C ALA A 75 1.11 4.81 11.60
N LYS A 76 0.67 5.31 10.44
CA LYS A 76 1.28 6.47 9.78
C LYS A 76 1.19 7.74 10.63
N LYS A 77 0.04 8.03 11.24
CA LYS A 77 -0.12 9.17 12.15
C LYS A 77 0.79 9.05 13.38
N ALA A 78 0.85 7.86 13.99
CA ALA A 78 1.71 7.61 15.14
C ALA A 78 3.21 7.81 14.78
N ALA A 79 3.64 7.29 13.64
CA ALA A 79 5.01 7.47 13.14
C ALA A 79 5.34 8.94 12.89
N GLN A 80 4.42 9.71 12.30
CA GLN A 80 4.59 11.15 12.08
C GLN A 80 4.72 11.93 13.40
N GLU A 81 3.90 11.59 14.40
CA GLU A 81 3.97 12.23 15.72
C GLU A 81 5.28 11.92 16.44
N ALA A 82 5.72 10.66 16.40
CA ALA A 82 7.00 10.24 16.97
C ALA A 82 8.18 10.97 16.30
N ALA A 83 8.18 11.06 14.96
CA ALA A 83 9.19 11.79 14.21
C ALA A 83 9.21 13.29 14.56
N ARG A 84 8.04 13.92 14.72
CA ARG A 84 7.93 15.33 15.15
C ARG A 84 8.51 15.54 16.55
N LYS A 85 8.17 14.67 17.50
CA LYS A 85 8.70 14.72 18.88
C LYS A 85 10.21 14.52 18.90
N ALA A 86 10.73 13.57 18.14
CA ALA A 86 12.17 13.34 18.02
C ALA A 86 12.90 14.56 17.43
N ALA A 87 12.39 15.16 16.36
CA ALA A 87 12.95 16.36 15.75
C ALA A 87 12.94 17.56 16.71
N GLN A 88 11.87 17.76 17.48
CA GLN A 88 11.78 18.81 18.50
C GLN A 88 12.83 18.62 19.61
N ARG A 89 13.00 17.38 20.10
CA ARG A 89 14.03 17.05 21.09
C ARG A 89 15.44 17.30 20.57
N ALA A 90 15.75 16.83 19.36
CA ALA A 90 17.05 17.05 18.73
C ALA A 90 17.37 18.55 18.57
N ARG A 91 16.39 19.36 18.15
CA ARG A 91 16.55 20.83 18.06
C ARG A 91 16.81 21.48 19.42
N LYS A 92 16.13 21.03 20.47
CA LYS A 92 16.34 21.54 21.83
C LYS A 92 17.75 21.24 22.33
N ILE A 93 18.22 20.01 22.15
CA ILE A 93 19.58 19.58 22.51
C ILE A 93 20.62 20.41 21.74
N ALA A 94 20.45 20.56 20.42
CA ALA A 94 21.38 21.34 19.59
C ALA A 94 21.44 22.83 19.99
N ARG A 95 20.35 23.41 20.49
CA ARG A 95 20.32 24.79 21.01
C ARG A 95 21.05 24.91 22.35
N GLN A 96 20.92 23.90 23.21
CA GLN A 96 21.57 23.88 24.53
C GLN A 96 23.08 23.62 24.46
N ALA A 97 23.58 22.98 23.42
CA ALA A 97 25.01 22.72 23.23
C ALA A 97 25.80 23.91 22.61
N LYS A 98 25.10 24.97 22.19
CA LYS A 98 25.70 26.16 21.54
C LYS A 98 25.73 27.40 22.44
N GLY A 99 25.16 27.34 23.63
CA GLY A 99 25.21 28.37 24.66
C GLY A 99 25.94 27.85 25.87
#